data_AF-A0A955U4H1-F1
#
_entry.id   AF-A0A955U4H1-F1
#
_cell.length_a   1.000
_cell.length_b   1.000
_cell.length_c   1.000
_cell.angle_alpha   90.00
_cell.angle_beta   90.00
_cell.angle_gamma   90.00
#
_symmetry.space_group_name_H-M   'P 1'
#
loop_
_entity.id
_entity.type
_entity.pdbx_description
1 polymer ?
#
loop_
_entity_poly.entity_id
_entity_poly.type
_entity_poly.pdbx_seq_one_letter_code
_entity_poly.pdbx_strand_id
1 'polypeptide(L)'
;EAASEPETRALMALAERYRFVASISLHTAASAVLSPYTLDRRNPEPDLAYAIATELAARSPQRFTARHRLYPVAGADQDWLFHTYGTLALIVEGSHHNPRDAATVQRSIEGVRPIWEGLLERVVDGPRVSGHVRDGDGRPVPARVTVAGMVTREGEVWTARPTDGRFDVLLPDAEPRRVVAGFGDAWPAVAEVGGTAPMTVELTLRSR
;
A
#
# COMPACT_ATOMS: atom_id res chain seq x y z
N GLU A 1 2.27 7.32 -24.23
CA GLU A 1 1.79 6.12 -23.52
C GLU A 1 2.27 6.16 -22.08
N ALA A 2 1.59 5.49 -21.16
CA ALA A 2 2.15 5.23 -19.84
C ALA A 2 3.41 4.35 -19.98
N ALA A 3 4.37 4.48 -19.08
CA ALA A 3 5.61 3.68 -19.08
C ALA A 3 6.53 3.87 -20.29
N SER A 4 6.75 5.12 -20.74
CA SER A 4 7.69 5.42 -21.83
C SER A 4 9.13 5.06 -21.47
N GLU A 5 9.54 5.35 -20.23
CA GLU A 5 10.92 5.20 -19.79
C GLU A 5 11.25 3.75 -19.38
N PRO A 6 12.47 3.27 -19.64
CA PRO A 6 12.89 1.93 -19.23
C PRO A 6 12.83 1.72 -17.72
N GLU A 7 13.13 2.73 -16.91
CA GLU A 7 13.04 2.70 -15.45
C GLU A 7 11.60 2.51 -14.98
N THR A 8 10.66 3.26 -15.57
CA THR A 8 9.23 3.12 -15.27
C THR A 8 8.74 1.72 -15.62
N ARG A 9 9.11 1.19 -16.79
CA ARG A 9 8.77 -0.19 -17.18
C ARG A 9 9.33 -1.22 -16.21
N ALA A 10 10.56 -1.05 -15.75
CA ALA A 10 11.19 -1.95 -14.79
C ALA A 10 10.47 -1.94 -13.44
N LEU A 11 10.11 -0.75 -12.91
CA LEU A 11 9.37 -0.63 -11.66
C LEU A 11 7.96 -1.20 -11.75
N MET A 12 7.25 -0.96 -12.87
CA MET A 12 5.93 -1.53 -13.10
C MET A 12 5.97 -3.06 -13.18
N ALA A 13 6.96 -3.63 -13.89
CA ALA A 13 7.16 -5.07 -13.96
C ALA A 13 7.48 -5.68 -12.59
N LEU A 14 8.27 -4.97 -11.77
CA LEU A 14 8.58 -5.37 -10.40
C LEU A 14 7.31 -5.37 -9.53
N ALA A 15 6.51 -4.32 -9.61
CA ALA A 15 5.27 -4.19 -8.86
C ALA A 15 4.23 -5.25 -9.26
N GLU A 16 4.05 -5.52 -10.56
CA GLU A 16 3.16 -6.59 -11.03
C GLU A 16 3.61 -7.96 -10.50
N ARG A 17 4.93 -8.22 -10.52
CA ARG A 17 5.50 -9.48 -10.06
C ARG A 17 5.30 -9.71 -8.57
N TYR A 18 5.48 -8.69 -7.74
CA TYR A 18 5.55 -8.89 -6.29
C TYR A 18 4.31 -8.43 -5.53
N ARG A 19 3.57 -7.45 -6.06
CA ARG A 19 2.39 -6.81 -5.45
C ARG A 19 2.65 -6.41 -4.00
N PHE A 20 3.54 -5.44 -3.84
CA PHE A 20 4.02 -5.00 -2.52
C PHE A 20 2.87 -4.51 -1.64
N VAL A 21 2.94 -4.82 -0.34
CA VAL A 21 1.98 -4.33 0.66
C VAL A 21 2.13 -2.82 0.87
N ALA A 22 3.38 -2.35 0.87
CA ALA A 22 3.71 -0.94 1.04
C ALA A 22 4.94 -0.57 0.21
N SER A 23 5.08 0.72 -0.11
CA SER A 23 6.20 1.30 -0.83
C SER A 23 6.51 2.69 -0.29
N ILE A 24 7.80 3.06 -0.27
CA ILE A 24 8.23 4.44 -0.01
C ILE A 24 9.06 4.91 -1.20
N SER A 25 8.66 6.04 -1.79
CA SER A 25 9.52 6.84 -2.66
C SER A 25 10.14 7.97 -1.84
N LEU A 26 11.47 8.02 -1.78
CA LEU A 26 12.20 9.04 -1.02
C LEU A 26 12.47 10.26 -1.89
N HIS A 27 11.94 11.39 -1.48
CA HIS A 27 12.08 12.68 -2.12
C HIS A 27 12.74 13.70 -1.17
N THR A 28 12.84 14.96 -1.57
CA THR A 28 13.55 15.99 -0.84
C THR A 28 12.86 17.35 -0.89
N ALA A 29 13.07 18.12 0.18
CA ALA A 29 12.76 19.54 0.33
C ALA A 29 11.28 19.89 0.64
N ALA A 30 10.63 19.11 1.51
CA ALA A 30 9.34 19.52 2.08
C ALA A 30 9.04 19.08 3.52
N SER A 31 9.82 18.17 4.11
CA SER A 31 9.51 17.58 5.44
C SER A 31 8.05 17.12 5.52
N ALA A 32 7.65 16.25 4.58
CA ALA A 32 6.28 15.78 4.46
C ALA A 32 6.22 14.28 4.18
N VAL A 33 5.14 13.64 4.64
CA VAL A 33 4.77 12.29 4.22
C VAL A 33 3.52 12.44 3.36
N LEU A 34 3.65 12.21 2.07
CA LEU A 34 2.55 12.31 1.14
C LEU A 34 1.86 10.94 1.04
N SER A 35 0.55 10.92 1.20
CA SER A 35 -0.29 9.75 0.90
C SER A 35 -0.98 9.94 -0.46
N PRO A 36 -1.37 8.87 -1.16
CA PRO A 36 -2.24 8.98 -2.33
C PRO A 36 -3.55 9.70 -1.95
N TYR A 37 -4.34 10.20 -2.89
CA TYR A 37 -3.95 10.52 -4.26
C TYR A 37 -3.28 11.89 -4.35
N THR A 38 -2.29 12.00 -5.22
CA THR A 38 -1.63 13.28 -5.53
C THR A 38 -2.47 14.17 -6.45
N LEU A 39 -3.44 13.62 -7.18
CA LEU A 39 -4.47 14.37 -7.92
C LEU A 39 -5.70 14.68 -7.07
N ASP A 40 -6.57 15.56 -7.56
CA ASP A 40 -7.86 15.88 -6.92
C ASP A 40 -8.88 14.75 -7.08
N ARG A 41 -8.63 13.68 -6.33
CA ARG A 41 -9.34 12.40 -6.32
C ARG A 41 -9.74 12.05 -4.89
N ARG A 42 -10.72 11.16 -4.76
CA ARG A 42 -11.16 10.71 -3.43
C ARG A 42 -10.47 9.41 -3.09
N ASN A 43 -9.87 9.34 -1.90
CA ASN A 43 -9.35 8.10 -1.37
C ASN A 43 -10.48 7.14 -0.95
N PRO A 44 -10.20 5.84 -0.87
CA PRO A 44 -11.08 4.88 -0.22
C PRO A 44 -11.47 5.30 1.20
N GLU A 45 -12.65 4.85 1.65
CA GLU A 45 -13.09 5.01 3.04
C GLU A 45 -12.96 3.69 3.82
N PRO A 46 -12.35 3.72 5.03
CA PRO A 46 -11.64 4.84 5.62
C PRO A 46 -10.32 5.14 4.89
N ASP A 47 -9.86 6.39 4.98
CA ASP A 47 -8.60 6.83 4.37
C ASP A 47 -7.39 6.34 5.15
N LEU A 48 -7.15 5.04 5.04
CA LEU A 48 -6.10 4.34 5.76
C LEU A 48 -4.71 4.86 5.41
N ALA A 49 -4.50 5.24 4.15
CA ALA A 49 -3.21 5.73 3.70
C ALA A 49 -2.85 7.06 4.38
N TYR A 50 -3.80 7.99 4.47
CA TYR A 50 -3.58 9.27 5.15
C TYR A 50 -3.45 9.10 6.67
N ALA A 51 -4.24 8.21 7.27
CA ALA A 51 -4.15 7.89 8.70
C ALA A 51 -2.75 7.36 9.05
N ILE A 52 -2.26 6.36 8.30
CA ILE A 52 -0.91 5.82 8.51
C ILE A 52 0.15 6.89 8.23
N ALA A 53 0.04 7.68 7.15
CA ALA A 53 0.99 8.76 6.89
C ALA A 53 1.08 9.76 8.07
N THR A 54 -0.05 10.06 8.71
CA THR A 54 -0.13 10.94 9.89
C THR A 54 0.58 10.34 11.09
N GLU A 55 0.32 9.06 11.38
CA GLU A 55 1.01 8.31 12.45
C GLU A 55 2.52 8.31 12.24
N LEU A 56 2.97 8.00 11.01
CA LEU A 56 4.39 7.91 10.67
C LEU A 56 5.09 9.27 10.75
N ALA A 57 4.46 10.34 10.25
CA ALA A 57 5.01 11.69 10.34
C ALA A 57 5.27 12.10 11.80
N ALA A 58 4.38 11.72 12.72
CA ALA A 58 4.50 12.02 14.15
C ALA A 58 5.65 11.26 14.85
N ARG A 59 6.17 10.17 14.27
CA ARG A 59 7.32 9.43 14.81
C ARG A 59 8.65 10.14 14.60
N SER A 60 8.73 11.06 13.64
CA SER A 60 9.97 11.76 13.33
C SER A 60 10.33 12.74 14.46
N PRO A 61 11.61 12.83 14.88
CA PRO A 61 12.08 13.91 15.74
C PRO A 61 12.08 15.27 15.02
N GLN A 62 11.94 15.27 13.69
CA GLN A 62 11.78 16.48 12.88
C GLN A 62 10.30 16.76 12.63
N ARG A 63 9.98 18.01 12.27
CA ARG A 63 8.61 18.44 11.98
C ARG A 63 8.14 17.95 10.61
N PHE A 64 7.88 16.65 10.49
CA PHE A 64 7.18 16.09 9.34
C PHE A 64 5.67 16.34 9.45
N THR A 65 5.01 16.53 8.30
CA THR A 65 3.55 16.65 8.23
C THR A 65 2.99 15.70 7.17
N ALA A 66 1.90 15.01 7.50
CA ALA A 66 1.17 14.23 6.51
C ALA A 66 0.34 15.16 5.60
N ARG A 67 0.33 14.85 4.31
CA ARG A 67 -0.42 15.60 3.28
C ARG A 67 -0.85 14.63 2.19
N HIS A 68 -1.89 14.93 1.42
CA HIS A 68 -2.13 14.19 0.17
C HIS A 68 -1.19 14.64 -0.95
N ARG A 69 -0.92 15.95 -0.99
CA ARG A 69 -0.11 16.56 -2.04
C ARG A 69 0.48 17.89 -1.58
N LEU A 70 1.58 18.28 -2.20
CA LEU A 70 2.08 19.67 -2.17
C LEU A 70 1.42 20.50 -3.27
N TYR A 71 1.23 19.88 -4.44
CA TYR A 71 0.52 20.35 -5.61
C TYR A 71 0.09 19.13 -6.43
N PRO A 72 -0.91 19.25 -7.33
CA PRO A 72 -1.35 18.12 -8.14
C PRO A 72 -0.25 17.59 -9.07
N VAL A 73 -0.05 16.26 -9.09
CA VAL A 73 0.91 15.59 -9.96
C VAL A 73 0.22 14.46 -10.72
N ALA A 74 0.25 14.49 -12.05
CA ALA A 74 -0.25 13.39 -12.86
C ALA A 74 0.87 12.37 -13.13
N GLY A 75 0.54 11.08 -13.03
CA GLY A 75 1.49 10.00 -13.36
C GLY A 75 2.47 9.64 -12.24
N ALA A 76 2.17 10.02 -10.99
CA ALA A 76 2.95 9.58 -9.83
C ALA A 76 2.88 8.06 -9.66
N ASP A 77 4.02 7.44 -9.37
CA ASP A 77 4.13 6.01 -9.07
C ASP A 77 3.31 5.63 -7.81
N GLN A 78 3.29 6.52 -6.82
CA GLN A 78 2.45 6.44 -5.62
C GLN A 78 0.98 6.14 -5.96
N ASP A 79 0.39 6.99 -6.81
CA ASP A 79 -1.03 6.88 -7.16
C ASP A 79 -1.30 5.62 -7.98
N TRP A 80 -0.40 5.28 -8.91
CA TRP A 80 -0.53 4.08 -9.73
C TRP A 80 -0.44 2.80 -8.90
N LEU A 81 0.51 2.70 -7.98
CA LEU A 81 0.68 1.54 -7.08
C LEU A 81 -0.54 1.35 -6.18
N PHE A 82 -1.02 2.45 -5.58
CA PHE A 82 -2.20 2.43 -4.72
C PHE A 82 -3.46 2.03 -5.50
N HIS A 83 -3.69 2.64 -6.66
CA HIS A 83 -4.86 2.33 -7.47
C HIS A 83 -4.85 0.87 -7.98
N THR A 84 -3.70 0.41 -8.48
CA THR A 84 -3.61 -0.85 -9.25
C THR A 84 -3.52 -2.08 -8.37
N TYR A 85 -2.83 -1.98 -7.22
CA TYR A 85 -2.60 -3.13 -6.33
C TYR A 85 -3.08 -2.89 -4.91
N GLY A 86 -3.54 -1.67 -4.59
CA GLY A 86 -3.87 -1.31 -3.23
C GLY A 86 -2.65 -1.22 -2.30
N THR A 87 -1.46 -1.08 -2.89
CA THR A 87 -0.20 -0.88 -2.15
C THR A 87 -0.28 0.42 -1.35
N LEU A 88 0.07 0.38 -0.07
CA LEU A 88 0.30 1.59 0.71
C LEU A 88 1.58 2.28 0.22
N ALA A 89 1.46 3.07 -0.85
CA ALA A 89 2.57 3.78 -1.45
C ALA A 89 2.64 5.20 -0.87
N LEU A 90 3.76 5.56 -0.24
CA LEU A 90 4.00 6.86 0.37
C LEU A 90 5.16 7.56 -0.34
N ILE A 91 5.09 8.88 -0.45
CA ILE A 91 6.26 9.71 -0.77
C ILE A 91 6.74 10.34 0.53
N VAL A 92 8.02 10.19 0.86
CA VAL A 92 8.60 10.85 2.04
C VAL A 92 9.55 11.92 1.56
N GLU A 93 9.16 13.17 1.75
CA GLU A 93 9.90 14.37 1.38
C GLU A 93 10.86 14.76 2.52
N GLY A 94 12.16 14.52 2.34
CA GLY A 94 13.19 14.94 3.28
C GLY A 94 13.26 16.45 3.49
N SER A 95 14.08 16.89 4.44
CA SER A 95 14.23 18.33 4.75
C SER A 95 15.14 19.08 3.79
N HIS A 96 16.08 18.41 3.11
CA HIS A 96 17.11 19.03 2.27
C HIS A 96 17.28 18.30 0.95
N HIS A 97 17.55 19.06 -0.13
CA HIS A 97 17.92 18.52 -1.43
C HIS A 97 19.45 18.41 -1.54
N ASN A 98 19.96 17.20 -1.73
CA ASN A 98 21.38 16.87 -1.95
C ASN A 98 22.37 17.60 -1.00
N PRO A 99 22.20 17.49 0.33
CA PRO A 99 23.10 18.12 1.29
C PRO A 99 24.53 17.58 1.15
N ARG A 100 25.53 18.46 1.24
CA ARG A 100 26.95 18.10 1.11
C ARG A 100 27.68 17.98 2.45
N ASP A 101 27.19 18.64 3.49
CA ASP A 101 27.79 18.56 4.81
C ASP A 101 27.28 17.34 5.58
N ALA A 102 28.20 16.65 6.25
CA ALA A 102 27.90 15.40 6.95
C ALA A 102 26.85 15.57 8.06
N ALA A 103 26.82 16.74 8.72
CA ALA A 103 25.86 17.00 9.80
C ALA A 103 24.42 17.08 9.28
N THR A 104 24.19 17.73 8.13
CA THR A 104 22.86 17.78 7.49
C THR A 104 22.45 16.44 6.92
N VAL A 105 23.38 15.68 6.33
CA VAL A 105 23.13 14.29 5.89
C VAL A 105 22.66 13.45 7.06
N GLN A 106 23.41 13.47 8.17
CA GLN A 106 23.10 12.71 9.36
C GLN A 106 21.72 13.09 9.95
N ARG A 107 21.45 14.39 10.09
CA ARG A 107 20.12 14.85 10.52
C ARG A 107 19.03 14.36 9.58
N SER A 108 19.22 14.42 8.27
CA SER A 108 18.22 13.95 7.30
C SER A 108 17.89 12.47 7.47
N ILE A 109 18.92 11.64 7.68
CA ILE A 109 18.76 10.21 7.97
C ILE A 109 17.99 10.00 9.28
N GLU A 110 18.38 10.70 10.36
CA GLU A 110 17.71 10.61 11.67
C GLU A 110 16.25 11.06 11.63
N GLY A 111 15.92 12.03 10.77
CA GLY A 111 14.54 12.50 10.58
C GLY A 111 13.66 11.48 9.86
N VAL A 112 14.19 10.80 8.84
CA VAL A 112 13.41 9.86 8.01
C VAL A 112 13.39 8.46 8.61
N ARG A 113 14.40 8.07 9.41
CA ARG A 113 14.53 6.71 9.94
C ARG A 113 13.29 6.20 10.69
N PRO A 114 12.73 6.94 11.66
CA PRO A 114 11.52 6.50 12.35
C PRO A 114 10.29 6.38 11.44
N ILE A 115 10.27 7.06 10.28
CA ILE A 115 9.15 6.98 9.33
C ILE A 115 9.17 5.62 8.64
N TRP A 116 10.30 5.21 8.05
CA TRP A 116 10.35 3.93 7.34
C TRP A 116 10.34 2.73 8.29
N GLU A 117 10.95 2.86 9.48
CA GLU A 117 10.86 1.83 10.53
C GLU A 117 9.41 1.63 10.98
N GLY A 118 8.66 2.73 11.11
CA GLY A 118 7.26 2.69 11.52
C GLY A 118 6.36 2.07 10.46
N LEU A 119 6.65 2.32 9.17
CA LEU A 119 5.93 1.66 8.10
C LEU A 119 6.18 0.15 8.12
N LEU A 120 7.43 -0.27 8.36
CA LEU A 120 7.77 -1.68 8.47
C LEU A 120 7.05 -2.34 9.65
N GLU A 121 7.08 -1.73 10.83
CA GLU A 121 6.30 -2.18 12.00
C GLU A 121 4.80 -2.26 11.67
N ARG A 122 4.24 -1.22 11.03
CA ARG A 122 2.83 -1.19 10.65
C ARG A 122 2.44 -2.32 9.70
N VAL A 123 3.33 -2.68 8.79
CA VAL A 123 3.15 -3.78 7.85
C VAL A 123 3.33 -5.12 8.56
N VAL A 124 4.34 -5.27 9.42
CA VAL A 124 4.68 -6.56 10.05
C VAL A 124 3.73 -6.90 11.18
N ASP A 125 3.41 -5.94 12.06
CA ASP A 125 2.72 -6.16 13.32
C ASP A 125 1.31 -5.55 13.37
N GLY A 126 0.99 -4.61 12.49
CA GLY A 126 -0.30 -3.93 12.49
C GLY A 126 -1.45 -4.79 11.95
N PRO A 127 -2.72 -4.33 12.13
CA PRO A 127 -3.89 -5.01 11.57
C PRO A 127 -3.77 -5.16 10.06
N ARG A 128 -3.77 -6.41 9.61
CA ARG A 128 -3.74 -6.80 8.19
C ARG A 128 -4.32 -8.20 8.02
N VAL A 129 -4.86 -8.44 6.83
CA VAL A 129 -5.13 -9.79 6.34
C VAL A 129 -4.18 -10.11 5.19
N SER A 130 -3.51 -11.25 5.30
CA SER A 130 -2.72 -11.86 4.25
C SER A 130 -3.29 -13.23 3.92
N GLY A 131 -2.89 -13.81 2.79
CA GLY A 131 -3.35 -15.15 2.46
C GLY A 131 -2.98 -15.60 1.07
N HIS A 132 -3.49 -16.76 0.66
CA HIS A 132 -3.43 -17.18 -0.74
C HIS A 132 -4.82 -17.44 -1.30
N VAL A 133 -5.00 -17.11 -2.57
CA VAL A 133 -6.17 -17.51 -3.34
C VAL A 133 -5.77 -18.59 -4.35
N ARG A 134 -6.44 -19.74 -4.27
CA ARG A 134 -6.20 -20.90 -5.14
C ARG A 134 -7.49 -21.42 -5.76
N ASP A 135 -7.38 -22.14 -6.87
CA ASP A 135 -8.48 -22.92 -7.43
C ASP A 135 -8.63 -24.28 -6.71
N GLY A 136 -9.60 -25.08 -7.12
CA GLY A 136 -9.84 -26.43 -6.57
C GLY A 136 -8.69 -27.42 -6.78
N ASP A 137 -7.78 -27.15 -7.72
CA ASP A 137 -6.58 -27.95 -7.97
C ASP A 137 -5.35 -27.40 -7.24
N GLY A 138 -5.52 -26.36 -6.41
CA GLY A 138 -4.46 -25.73 -5.64
C GLY A 138 -3.58 -24.76 -6.43
N ARG A 139 -3.92 -24.42 -7.68
CA ARG A 139 -3.16 -23.46 -8.49
C ARG A 139 -3.47 -22.03 -8.05
N PRO A 140 -2.49 -21.11 -8.08
CA PRO A 140 -2.72 -19.72 -7.72
C PRO A 140 -3.67 -19.03 -8.69
N VAL A 141 -4.57 -18.20 -8.16
CA VAL A 141 -5.53 -17.43 -8.96
C VAL A 141 -5.34 -15.94 -8.69
N PRO A 142 -5.23 -15.09 -9.72
CA PRO A 142 -5.14 -13.65 -9.55
C PRO A 142 -6.48 -12.98 -9.24
N ALA A 143 -7.14 -13.49 -8.20
CA ALA A 143 -8.47 -13.09 -7.79
C ALA A 143 -8.48 -11.67 -7.21
N ARG A 144 -9.57 -10.93 -7.47
CA ARG A 144 -9.84 -9.69 -6.75
C ARG A 144 -10.19 -10.02 -5.32
N VAL A 145 -9.58 -9.31 -4.38
CA VAL A 145 -9.85 -9.40 -2.94
C VAL A 145 -10.58 -8.13 -2.51
N THR A 146 -11.67 -8.28 -1.77
CA THR A 146 -12.39 -7.18 -1.14
C THR A 146 -12.56 -7.44 0.35
N VAL A 147 -12.61 -6.37 1.13
CA VAL A 147 -12.78 -6.43 2.59
C VAL A 147 -14.00 -5.59 2.96
N ALA A 148 -14.88 -6.17 3.77
CA ALA A 148 -16.05 -5.46 4.28
C ALA A 148 -15.65 -4.18 5.03
N GLY A 149 -16.39 -3.10 4.79
CA GLY A 149 -16.12 -1.79 5.38
C GLY A 149 -14.93 -1.04 4.76
N MET A 150 -14.38 -1.50 3.63
CA MET A 150 -13.47 -0.72 2.79
C MET A 150 -14.17 -0.34 1.49
N VAL A 151 -14.37 0.95 1.26
CA VAL A 151 -15.12 1.49 0.11
C VAL A 151 -14.16 2.16 -0.86
N THR A 152 -14.00 1.59 -2.05
CA THR A 152 -13.22 2.17 -3.15
C THR A 152 -13.92 3.36 -3.78
N ARG A 153 -13.17 4.34 -4.30
CA ARG A 153 -13.72 5.58 -4.87
C ARG A 153 -13.26 5.84 -6.30
N GLU A 154 -12.07 5.39 -6.68
CA GLU A 154 -11.51 5.62 -8.02
C GLU A 154 -11.33 4.33 -8.82
N GLY A 155 -11.91 3.22 -8.35
CA GLY A 155 -11.83 1.92 -9.01
C GLY A 155 -10.65 1.07 -8.55
N GLU A 156 -10.15 1.32 -7.33
CA GLU A 156 -9.03 0.60 -6.75
C GLU A 156 -9.27 -0.91 -6.71
N VAL A 157 -8.19 -1.65 -6.95
CA VAL A 157 -8.23 -3.11 -7.01
C VAL A 157 -7.13 -3.70 -6.13
N TRP A 158 -7.51 -4.57 -5.20
CA TRP A 158 -6.59 -5.52 -4.56
C TRP A 158 -6.72 -6.85 -5.26
N THR A 159 -5.60 -7.42 -5.69
CA THR A 159 -5.57 -8.71 -6.40
C THR A 159 -4.47 -9.62 -5.86
N ALA A 160 -4.79 -10.90 -5.72
CA ALA A 160 -3.84 -11.94 -5.34
C ALA A 160 -2.76 -12.15 -6.41
N ARG A 161 -1.50 -12.18 -6.02
CA ARG A 161 -0.33 -12.28 -6.90
C ARG A 161 -0.43 -13.51 -7.83
N PRO A 162 -0.16 -13.39 -9.14
CA PRO A 162 -0.36 -14.50 -10.08
C PRO A 162 0.59 -15.68 -9.85
N THR A 163 1.78 -15.41 -9.31
CA THR A 163 2.83 -16.43 -9.18
C THR A 163 2.54 -17.48 -8.11
N ASP A 164 1.84 -17.10 -7.03
CA ASP A 164 1.60 -17.98 -5.89
C ASP A 164 0.27 -17.74 -5.17
N GLY A 165 -0.55 -16.81 -5.65
CA GLY A 165 -1.86 -16.51 -5.12
C GLY A 165 -1.81 -15.60 -3.89
N ARG A 166 -0.63 -15.11 -3.49
CA ARG A 166 -0.47 -14.32 -2.26
C ARG A 166 -1.19 -12.98 -2.36
N PHE A 167 -1.91 -12.60 -1.32
CA PHE A 167 -2.41 -11.23 -1.16
C PHE A 167 -2.11 -10.69 0.24
N ASP A 168 -2.16 -9.37 0.34
CA ASP A 168 -1.97 -8.62 1.57
C ASP A 168 -2.88 -7.38 1.52
N VAL A 169 -3.69 -7.16 2.56
CA VAL A 169 -4.55 -5.99 2.70
C VAL A 169 -4.39 -5.44 4.12
N LEU A 170 -3.92 -4.20 4.23
CA LEU A 170 -3.87 -3.50 5.51
C LEU A 170 -5.29 -3.13 5.97
N LEU A 171 -5.56 -3.27 7.26
CA LEU A 171 -6.85 -2.97 7.86
C LEU A 171 -6.75 -1.72 8.74
N PRO A 172 -7.77 -0.86 8.79
CA PRO A 172 -7.74 0.37 9.58
C PRO A 172 -7.84 0.13 11.09
N ASP A 173 -8.40 -1.01 11.49
CA ASP A 173 -8.69 -1.36 12.87
C ASP A 173 -8.65 -2.88 13.05
N ALA A 174 -8.86 -3.31 14.28
CA ALA A 174 -8.93 -4.72 14.67
C ALA A 174 -10.34 -5.30 14.56
N GLU A 175 -11.30 -4.56 14.01
CA GLU A 175 -12.70 -5.01 13.97
C GLU A 175 -12.85 -6.22 13.04
N PRO A 176 -13.72 -7.19 13.41
CA PRO A 176 -14.04 -8.29 12.53
C PRO A 176 -14.62 -7.84 11.19
N ARG A 177 -14.10 -8.39 10.10
CA ARG A 177 -14.43 -8.07 8.71
C ARG A 177 -14.50 -9.34 7.88
N ARG A 178 -15.43 -9.32 6.93
CA ARG A 178 -15.53 -10.35 5.90
C ARG A 178 -14.58 -10.05 4.75
N VAL A 179 -13.77 -11.02 4.37
CA VAL A 179 -12.87 -10.99 3.21
C VAL A 179 -13.45 -11.87 2.12
N VAL A 180 -13.53 -11.34 0.91
CA VAL A 180 -14.09 -12.04 -0.25
C VAL A 180 -13.08 -12.05 -1.38
N ALA A 181 -12.78 -13.24 -1.91
CA ALA A 181 -12.02 -13.39 -3.14
C ALA A 181 -12.94 -13.83 -4.29
N GLY A 182 -12.80 -13.20 -5.45
CA GLY A 182 -13.57 -13.52 -6.66
C GLY A 182 -12.74 -13.47 -7.93
N PHE A 183 -13.02 -14.38 -8.87
CA PHE A 183 -12.36 -14.44 -10.17
C PHE A 183 -13.28 -15.06 -11.22
N GLY A 184 -13.51 -14.35 -12.34
CA GLY A 184 -14.41 -14.79 -13.40
C GLY A 184 -15.80 -15.19 -12.87
N ASP A 185 -16.30 -16.33 -13.32
CA ASP A 185 -17.61 -16.88 -12.92
C ASP A 185 -17.54 -17.84 -11.73
N ALA A 186 -16.38 -18.02 -11.07
CA ALA A 186 -16.27 -18.92 -9.93
C ALA A 186 -17.16 -18.47 -8.75
N TRP A 187 -17.58 -19.42 -7.90
CA TRP A 187 -18.18 -19.06 -6.62
C TRP A 187 -17.14 -18.33 -5.74
N PRO A 188 -17.50 -17.17 -5.15
CA PRO A 188 -16.55 -16.41 -4.36
C PRO A 188 -16.17 -17.17 -3.09
N ALA A 189 -14.88 -17.12 -2.76
CA ALA A 189 -14.36 -17.63 -1.50
C ALA A 189 -14.47 -16.55 -0.42
N VAL A 190 -14.75 -16.97 0.82
CA VAL A 190 -15.10 -16.06 1.92
C VAL A 190 -14.39 -16.50 3.19
N ALA A 191 -13.85 -15.55 3.92
CA ALA A 191 -13.35 -15.75 5.28
C ALA A 191 -13.78 -14.59 6.18
N GLU A 192 -13.91 -14.85 7.48
CA GLU A 192 -14.05 -13.83 8.51
C GLU A 192 -12.68 -13.64 9.19
N VAL A 193 -12.25 -12.39 9.32
CA VAL A 193 -10.98 -12.01 9.94
C VAL A 193 -11.22 -10.90 10.96
N GLY A 194 -10.52 -10.87 12.08
CA GLY A 194 -10.55 -9.78 13.06
C GLY A 194 -9.49 -9.96 14.13
N GLY A 195 -9.07 -8.85 14.75
CA GLY A 195 -8.03 -8.83 15.76
C GLY A 195 -6.92 -7.83 15.47
N THR A 196 -6.09 -7.59 16.48
CA THR A 196 -4.99 -6.60 16.41
C THR A 196 -3.74 -7.13 15.71
N ALA A 197 -3.62 -8.46 15.59
CA ALA A 197 -2.47 -9.12 14.98
C ALA A 197 -2.71 -9.39 13.47
N PRO A 198 -1.63 -9.52 12.68
CA PRO A 198 -1.71 -10.04 11.33
C PRO A 198 -2.43 -11.37 11.24
N MET A 199 -3.32 -11.50 10.26
CA MET A 199 -4.07 -12.73 10.02
C MET A 199 -3.70 -13.35 8.69
N THR A 200 -3.73 -14.69 8.64
CA THR A 200 -3.53 -15.44 7.40
C THR A 200 -4.78 -16.25 7.08
N VAL A 201 -5.26 -16.16 5.85
CA VAL A 201 -6.40 -16.97 5.36
C VAL A 201 -6.05 -17.69 4.07
N GLU A 202 -6.62 -18.87 3.87
CA GLU A 202 -6.51 -19.62 2.63
C GLU A 202 -7.88 -19.66 1.96
N LEU A 203 -7.97 -19.17 0.74
CA LEU A 203 -9.21 -19.00 0.00
C LEU A 203 -9.21 -19.89 -1.23
N THR A 204 -10.18 -20.80 -1.33
CA THR A 204 -10.32 -21.70 -2.47
C THR A 204 -11.54 -21.33 -3.30
N LEU A 205 -11.31 -20.94 -4.56
CA LEU A 205 -12.35 -20.67 -5.53
C LEU A 205 -12.84 -22.00 -6.12
N ARG A 206 -14.16 -22.16 -6.18
CA ARG A 206 -14.80 -23.35 -6.74
C ARG A 206 -15.51 -22.98 -8.05
N SER A 207 -15.43 -23.87 -9.03
CA SER A 207 -16.22 -23.75 -10.25
C SER A 207 -17.71 -23.71 -9.90
N ARG A 208 -18.48 -22.98 -10.71
CA ARG A 208 -19.94 -22.99 -10.59
C ARG A 208 -20.54 -24.34 -10.96
#